data_AF-Q2GAE0-F1
#
_entry.id   AF-Q2GAE0-F1
#
_cell.length_a   1.000
_cell.length_b   1.000
_cell.length_c   1.000
_cell.angle_alpha   90.00
_cell.angle_beta   90.00
_cell.angle_gamma   90.00
#
_symmetry.space_group_name_H-M   'P 1'
#
loop_
_entity.id
_entity.type
_entity.pdbx_description
1 polymer ?
#
loop_
_entity_poly.entity_id
_entity_poly.type
_entity_poly.pdbx_seq_one_letter_code
_entity_poly.pdbx_strand_id
1 'polypeptide(L)'
;MSAHTVEKLAYMANQIARNLVHDDKPVAAVADHIIAFWTPRMIDQLIAQGSAGLDSVAAEAMARVADGRIPAPQTRATDPEVHGSDAG
;
A
#
# COMPACT_ATOMS: atom_id res chain seq x y z
N MET A 1 20.82 -10.87 -6.21
CA MET A 1 19.47 -10.57 -5.72
C MET A 1 18.69 -9.97 -6.87
N SER A 2 17.80 -10.73 -7.51
CA SER A 2 17.01 -10.21 -8.63
C SER A 2 16.07 -9.13 -8.13
N ALA A 3 16.20 -7.92 -8.66
CA ALA A 3 15.20 -6.88 -8.45
C ALA A 3 13.91 -7.31 -9.15
N HIS A 4 12.80 -7.41 -8.42
CA HIS A 4 11.49 -7.54 -9.05
C HIS A 4 11.18 -6.23 -9.77
N THR A 5 10.76 -6.31 -11.04
CA THR A 5 10.18 -5.14 -11.70
C THR A 5 8.80 -4.85 -11.12
N VAL A 6 8.33 -3.62 -11.25
CA VAL A 6 7.06 -3.22 -10.66
C VAL A 6 5.87 -3.91 -11.33
N GLU A 7 5.96 -4.20 -12.62
CA GLU A 7 4.99 -4.99 -13.37
C GLU A 7 4.91 -6.42 -12.83
N LYS A 8 6.05 -7.00 -12.43
CA LYS A 8 6.07 -8.33 -11.82
C LYS A 8 5.42 -8.31 -10.44
N LEU A 9 5.61 -7.25 -9.65
CA LEU A 9 4.95 -7.08 -8.36
C LEU A 9 3.43 -6.95 -8.56
N ALA A 10 2.96 -6.11 -9.49
CA ALA A 10 1.55 -5.98 -9.81
C ALA A 10 0.93 -7.32 -10.24
N TYR A 11 1.61 -8.06 -11.12
CA TYR A 11 1.19 -9.41 -11.52
C TYR A 11 1.06 -10.37 -10.33
N MET A 12 2.02 -10.38 -9.40
CA MET A 12 1.96 -11.24 -8.22
C MET A 12 0.83 -10.84 -7.27
N ALA A 13 0.60 -9.53 -7.07
CA ALA A 13 -0.53 -9.03 -6.28
C ALA A 13 -1.88 -9.50 -6.86
N ASN A 14 -2.04 -9.46 -8.18
CA ASN A 14 -3.24 -9.96 -8.86
C ASN A 14 -3.37 -11.50 -8.77
N GLN A 15 -2.26 -12.24 -8.74
CA GLN A 15 -2.31 -13.68 -8.47
C GLN A 15 -2.79 -13.99 -7.05
N ILE A 16 -2.31 -13.25 -6.05
CA ILE A 16 -2.76 -13.38 -4.66
C ILE A 16 -4.26 -13.07 -4.56
N ALA A 17 -4.70 -11.97 -5.18
CA ALA A 17 -6.12 -11.58 -5.20
C ALA A 17 -7.02 -12.64 -5.82
N ARG A 18 -6.63 -13.22 -6.96
CA ARG A 18 -7.39 -14.32 -7.59
C ARG A 18 -7.44 -15.58 -6.74
N ASN A 19 -6.36 -15.90 -6.04
CA ASN A 19 -6.31 -17.07 -5.15
C ASN A 19 -7.18 -16.89 -3.89
N LEU A 20 -7.37 -15.64 -3.44
CA LEU A 20 -8.15 -15.30 -2.24
C LEU A 20 -9.56 -14.80 -2.55
N VAL A 21 -10.04 -14.94 -3.80
CA VAL A 21 -11.35 -14.42 -4.23
C VAL A 21 -12.54 -15.02 -3.49
N HIS A 22 -12.38 -16.21 -2.91
CA HIS A 22 -13.43 -16.92 -2.15
C HIS A 22 -13.36 -16.67 -0.64
N ASP A 23 -12.43 -15.85 -0.17
CA ASP A 23 -12.39 -15.43 1.22
C ASP A 23 -13.61 -14.53 1.52
N ASP A 24 -14.12 -14.54 2.76
CA ASP A 24 -15.22 -13.68 3.18
C ASP A 24 -14.85 -12.18 3.12
N LYS A 25 -13.55 -11.86 3.21
CA LYS A 25 -12.98 -10.51 3.17
C LYS A 25 -11.75 -10.48 2.26
N PRO A 26 -11.92 -10.62 0.93
CA PRO A 26 -10.81 -10.84 0.00
C PRO A 26 -9.79 -9.69 0.00
N VAL A 27 -10.24 -8.44 0.10
CA VAL A 27 -9.35 -7.26 0.20
C VAL A 27 -8.47 -7.33 1.46
N ALA A 28 -9.05 -7.69 2.60
CA ALA A 28 -8.32 -7.80 3.86
C ALA A 28 -7.30 -8.95 3.80
N ALA A 29 -7.73 -10.11 3.32
CA ALA A 29 -6.87 -11.29 3.18
C ALA A 29 -5.66 -11.03 2.27
N VAL A 30 -5.85 -10.29 1.16
CA VAL A 30 -4.75 -9.89 0.27
C VAL A 30 -3.78 -8.93 0.96
N ALA A 31 -4.28 -7.91 1.65
CA ALA A 31 -3.44 -6.95 2.38
C ALA A 31 -2.60 -7.65 3.45
N ASP A 32 -3.23 -8.54 4.25
CA ASP A 32 -2.55 -9.32 5.29
C ASP A 32 -1.48 -10.24 4.69
N HIS A 33 -1.76 -10.91 3.58
CA HIS A 33 -0.79 -11.74 2.87
C HIS A 33 0.42 -10.93 2.38
N ILE A 34 0.18 -9.77 1.75
CA ILE A 34 1.26 -8.92 1.27
C ILE A 34 2.13 -8.44 2.44
N ILE A 35 1.53 -7.98 3.54
CA ILE A 35 2.26 -7.53 4.73
C ILE A 35 3.11 -8.67 5.33
N ALA A 36 2.55 -9.89 5.39
CA ALA A 36 3.22 -11.04 5.99
C ALA A 36 4.43 -11.54 5.18
N PHE A 37 4.37 -11.47 3.85
CA PHE A 37 5.34 -12.15 2.98
C PHE A 37 6.22 -11.22 2.13
N TRP A 38 5.82 -9.97 1.91
CA TRP A 38 6.61 -9.05 1.10
C TRP A 38 7.56 -8.23 1.96
N THR A 39 8.72 -7.93 1.39
CA THR A 39 9.66 -6.99 2.02
C THR A 39 9.10 -5.56 1.96
N PRO A 40 9.50 -4.66 2.88
CA PRO A 40 9.10 -3.26 2.83
C PRO A 40 9.36 -2.60 1.48
N ARG A 41 10.52 -2.88 0.87
CA ARG A 41 10.90 -2.35 -0.44
C ARG A 41 9.94 -2.76 -1.56
N MET A 42 9.49 -4.02 -1.59
CA MET A 42 8.54 -4.48 -2.61
C MET A 42 7.21 -3.74 -2.49
N ILE A 43 6.74 -3.56 -1.26
CA ILE A 43 5.50 -2.83 -0.97
C ILE A 43 5.64 -1.37 -1.41
N ASP A 44 6.74 -0.70 -1.05
CA ASP A 44 6.98 0.71 -1.40
C ASP A 44 7.07 0.91 -2.92
N GLN A 45 7.72 -0.02 -3.65
CA GLN A 45 7.79 0.03 -5.11
C GLN A 45 6.41 -0.06 -5.77
N LEU A 46 5.54 -0.94 -5.27
CA LEU A 46 4.20 -1.09 -5.82
C LEU A 46 3.28 0.10 -5.43
N ILE A 47 3.40 0.62 -4.20
CA ILE A 47 2.67 1.83 -3.78
C ILE A 47 3.05 3.02 -4.68
N ALA A 48 4.35 3.22 -4.97
CA ALA A 48 4.82 4.33 -5.80
C ALA A 48 4.28 4.28 -7.26
N GLN A 49 3.98 3.08 -7.77
CA GLN A 49 3.37 2.88 -9.09
C GLN A 49 1.87 3.23 -9.12
N GLY A 50 1.22 3.24 -7.96
CA GLY A 50 -0.24 3.37 -7.84
C GLY A 50 -0.96 2.11 -8.30
N SER A 51 -2.17 2.28 -8.86
CA SER A 51 -3.06 1.17 -9.25
C SER A 51 -2.85 0.63 -10.66
N ALA A 52 -1.87 1.14 -11.41
CA ALA A 52 -1.64 0.73 -12.78
C ALA A 52 -1.30 -0.78 -12.86
N GLY A 53 -2.12 -1.53 -13.58
CA GLY A 53 -1.95 -2.98 -13.76
C GLY A 53 -2.47 -3.84 -12.59
N LEU A 54 -3.09 -3.24 -11.57
CA LEU A 54 -3.74 -3.98 -10.48
C LEU A 54 -5.21 -4.27 -10.79
N ASP A 55 -5.64 -5.48 -10.45
CA ASP A 55 -7.06 -5.84 -10.41
C ASP A 55 -7.74 -5.11 -9.24
N SER A 56 -9.07 -4.93 -9.28
CA SER A 56 -9.80 -4.11 -8.29
C SER A 56 -9.51 -4.48 -6.83
N VAL A 57 -9.56 -5.78 -6.50
CA VAL A 57 -9.27 -6.29 -5.14
C VAL A 57 -7.82 -6.02 -4.74
N ALA A 58 -6.86 -6.19 -5.65
CA ALA A 58 -5.45 -5.94 -5.37
C ALA A 58 -5.16 -4.44 -5.20
N ALA A 59 -5.79 -3.59 -6.01
CA ALA A 59 -5.69 -2.14 -5.91
C ALA A 59 -6.23 -1.64 -4.56
N GLU A 60 -7.40 -2.10 -4.15
CA GLU A 60 -8.00 -1.75 -2.86
C GLU A 60 -7.16 -2.26 -1.67
N ALA A 61 -6.64 -3.48 -1.77
CA ALA A 61 -5.75 -4.03 -0.74
C ALA A 61 -4.47 -3.19 -0.60
N MET A 62 -3.84 -2.79 -1.72
CA MET A 62 -2.64 -1.96 -1.70
C MET A 62 -2.90 -0.55 -1.18
N ALA A 63 -4.07 0.03 -1.46
CA ALA A 63 -4.48 1.30 -0.85
C ALA A 63 -4.55 1.16 0.68
N ARG A 64 -5.15 0.09 1.18
CA ARG A 64 -5.23 -0.19 2.62
C ARG A 64 -3.85 -0.41 3.28
N VAL A 65 -2.93 -1.09 2.57
CA VAL A 65 -1.55 -1.24 3.02
C VAL A 65 -0.84 0.11 3.09
N ALA A 66 -1.05 0.99 2.09
CA ALA A 66 -0.48 2.33 2.08
C ALA A 66 -1.00 3.18 3.25
N ASP A 67 -2.31 3.19 3.48
CA ASP A 67 -2.94 3.90 4.60
C ASP A 67 -2.39 3.46 5.95
N GLY A 68 -2.17 2.15 6.14
CA GLY A 68 -1.58 1.60 7.36
C GLY A 68 -0.09 1.93 7.54
N ARG A 69 0.62 2.33 6.47
CA ARG A 69 2.02 2.74 6.52
C ARG A 69 2.21 4.22 6.77
N ILE A 70 1.22 5.06 6.48
CA ILE A 70 1.24 6.46 6.85
C ILE A 70 1.01 6.50 8.37
N PRO A 71 2.02 6.80 9.20
CA PRO A 71 1.74 7.00 10.62
C PRO A 71 0.74 8.15 10.74
N ALA A 72 -0.29 7.99 11.57
CA ALA A 72 -1.22 9.08 11.88
C ALA A 72 -0.41 10.33 12.26
N PRO A 73 -0.79 11.55 11.82
CA PRO A 73 -0.02 12.77 12.06
C PRO A 73 0.43 12.90 13.52
N GLN A 74 1.71 12.68 13.79
CA GLN A 74 2.25 12.67 15.15
C GLN A 74 2.68 14.10 15.48
N THR A 75 1.75 14.88 16.05
CA THR A 75 1.87 16.25 16.62
C THR A 75 1.73 17.46 15.67
N ARG A 76 1.33 18.59 16.30
CA ARG A 76 1.01 19.96 15.81
C ARG A 76 1.91 20.53 14.70
N ALA A 77 3.08 19.95 14.46
CA ALA A 77 4.02 20.37 13.43
C ALA A 77 3.60 20.05 11.98
N THR A 78 2.60 19.17 11.80
CA THR A 78 2.11 18.75 10.46
C THR A 78 0.76 19.35 10.08
N ASP A 79 0.27 20.33 10.85
CA ASP A 79 -0.99 21.03 10.56
C ASP A 79 -0.77 22.15 9.52
N PRO A 80 -1.34 22.04 8.30
CA PRO A 80 -1.20 23.07 7.27
C PRO A 80 -1.90 24.40 7.64
N GLU A 81 -2.78 24.43 8.64
CA GLU A 81 -3.45 25.66 9.10
C GLU A 81 -2.56 26.53 10.02
N VAL A 82 -1.44 26.01 10.51
CA VAL A 82 -0.64 26.64 11.58
C VAL A 82 0.61 27.37 11.06
N HIS A 83 0.85 27.42 9.74
CA HIS A 83 1.95 28.21 9.15
C HIS A 83 1.63 29.72 9.06
N GLY A 84 1.23 30.31 10.19
CA GLY A 84 0.89 31.72 10.31
C GLY A 84 1.43 32.33 11.60
N SER A 85 2.56 33.02 11.46
CA SER A 85 2.91 34.25 12.19
C SER A 85 3.18 34.21 13.70
N ASP A 86 4.46 34.23 14.06
CA ASP A 86 5.01 34.97 15.22
C ASP A 86 6.55 34.89 15.28
N ALA A 87 7.21 35.59 14.34
CA ALA A 87 8.54 36.14 14.58
C ALA A 87 8.36 37.60 15.02
N GLY A 88 8.33 37.84 16.33
CA GLY A 88 8.21 39.16 16.95
C GLY A 88 8.79 39.16 18.36
#